data_AF-H8GYM1-F1
#
_entry.id   AF-H8GYM1-F1
#
_cell.length_a   1.000
_cell.length_b   1.000
_cell.length_c   1.000
_cell.angle_alpha   90.00
_cell.angle_beta   90.00
_cell.angle_gamma   90.00
#
_symmetry.space_group_name_H-M   'P 1'
#
loop_
_entity.id
_entity.type
_entity.pdbx_description
1 polymer ?
#
loop_
_entity_poly.entity_id
_entity_poly.type
_entity_poly.pdbx_seq_one_letter_code
_entity_poly.pdbx_strand_id
1 'polypeptide(L)'
;MFLWTTPRAMKAFGTTPEFAQATRALAANQGLYNGFLAAGLLWGLVTGSAPVQLFFLGCVAVAGVYGALTSNRRILFIQTVPAVLGLLAVLLAS
;
A
#
# COMPACT_ATOMS: atom_id res chain seq x y z
N MET A 1 -4.00 -9.33 4.83
CA MET A 1 -3.42 -10.67 5.07
C MET A 1 -3.72 -11.23 6.46
N PHE A 2 -2.93 -10.94 7.50
CA PHE A 2 -3.10 -11.63 8.80
C PHE A 2 -4.19 -11.06 9.71
N LEU A 3 -4.38 -9.73 9.67
CA LEU A 3 -5.29 -9.02 10.59
C LEU A 3 -6.67 -8.75 9.99
N TRP A 4 -6.96 -9.20 8.76
CA TRP A 4 -8.16 -8.80 8.00
C TRP A 4 -9.48 -9.10 8.72
N THR A 5 -9.57 -10.23 9.41
CA THR A 5 -10.76 -10.67 10.16
C THR A 5 -10.82 -10.13 11.59
N THR A 6 -9.88 -9.27 12.00
CA THR A 6 -9.86 -8.70 13.36
C THR A 6 -10.84 -7.52 13.46
N PRO A 7 -11.41 -7.25 14.66
CA PRO A 7 -12.31 -6.11 14.86
C PRO A 7 -11.70 -4.77 14.44
N ARG A 8 -10.38 -4.60 14.64
CA ARG A 8 -9.66 -3.38 14.26
C ARG A 8 -9.60 -3.17 12.75
N ALA A 9 -9.29 -4.22 11.99
CA ALA A 9 -9.28 -4.13 10.53
C ALA A 9 -10.69 -3.92 9.99
N MET A 10 -11.67 -4.68 10.49
CA MET A 10 -13.07 -4.51 10.09
C MET A 10 -13.58 -3.08 10.33
N LYS A 11 -13.25 -2.49 11.49
CA LYS A 11 -13.56 -1.07 11.78
C LYS A 11 -12.86 -0.10 10.83
N ALA A 12 -11.61 -0.37 10.45
CA ALA A 12 -10.85 0.51 9.55
C ALA A 12 -11.38 0.47 8.10
N PHE A 13 -11.86 -0.69 7.67
CA PHE A 13 -12.38 -0.91 6.31
C PHE A 13 -13.91 -0.88 6.21
N GLY A 14 -14.62 -0.73 7.33
CA GLY A 14 -16.09 -0.67 7.38
C GLY A 14 -16.76 -1.99 6.97
N THR A 15 -16.15 -3.13 7.27
CA THR A 15 -16.63 -4.45 6.85
C THR A 15 -17.36 -5.19 7.97
N THR A 16 -18.25 -6.12 7.60
CA THR A 16 -18.89 -7.05 8.56
C THR A 16 -18.03 -8.30 8.76
N PRO A 17 -18.25 -9.06 9.85
CA PRO A 17 -17.57 -10.33 10.08
C PRO A 17 -17.72 -11.31 8.91
N GLU A 18 -18.92 -11.43 8.35
CA GLU A 18 -19.23 -12.34 7.25
C GLU A 18 -18.45 -11.95 5.98
N PHE A 19 -18.46 -10.64 5.65
CA PHE A 19 -17.71 -10.13 4.51
C PHE A 19 -16.21 -10.31 4.69
N ALA A 20 -15.68 -10.03 5.88
CA ALA A 20 -14.25 -10.17 6.17
C ALA A 20 -13.79 -11.63 6.08
N GLN A 21 -14.62 -12.58 6.52
CA GLN A 21 -14.33 -14.01 6.37
C GLN A 21 -14.39 -14.44 4.91
N ALA A 22 -15.45 -14.06 4.18
CA ALA A 22 -15.63 -14.42 2.77
C ALA A 22 -14.50 -13.88 1.88
N THR A 23 -13.91 -12.74 2.22
CA THR A 23 -12.85 -12.09 1.44
C THR A 23 -11.43 -12.31 1.97
N ARG A 24 -11.26 -13.19 2.97
CA ARG A 24 -9.96 -13.38 3.65
C ARG A 24 -8.82 -13.75 2.71
N ALA A 25 -9.04 -14.68 1.79
CA ALA A 25 -8.03 -15.12 0.83
C ALA A 25 -7.64 -14.00 -0.15
N LEU A 26 -8.62 -13.25 -0.66
CA LEU A 26 -8.38 -12.09 -1.53
C LEU A 26 -7.56 -11.03 -0.80
N ALA A 27 -7.94 -10.67 0.43
CA ALA A 27 -7.21 -9.71 1.25
C ALA A 27 -5.80 -10.21 1.68
N ALA A 28 -5.58 -11.52 1.70
CA ALA A 28 -4.26 -12.10 1.86
C ALA A 28 -3.41 -11.91 0.61
N ASN A 29 -3.94 -12.23 -0.57
CA ASN A 29 -3.22 -12.06 -1.83
C ASN A 29 -2.87 -10.59 -2.10
N GLN A 30 -3.82 -9.67 -1.86
CA GLN A 30 -3.55 -8.22 -1.93
C GLN A 30 -2.45 -7.77 -0.95
N GLY A 31 -2.44 -8.36 0.25
CA GLY A 31 -1.38 -8.12 1.22
C GLY A 31 -0.01 -8.62 0.77
N LEU A 32 0.05 -9.76 0.09
CA LEU A 32 1.30 -10.33 -0.42
C LEU A 32 1.91 -9.47 -1.53
N TYR A 33 1.11 -9.03 -2.51
CA TYR A 33 1.57 -8.09 -3.55
C TYR A 33 2.10 -6.78 -2.95
N ASN A 34 1.38 -6.20 -1.98
CA ASN A 34 1.86 -5.02 -1.26
C ASN A 34 3.16 -5.31 -0.48
N GLY A 35 3.33 -6.54 0.02
CA GLY A 35 4.58 -7.01 0.62
C GLY A 35 5.75 -6.99 -0.36
N PHE A 36 5.54 -7.37 -1.62
CA PHE A 36 6.58 -7.28 -2.66
C PHE A 36 6.95 -5.82 -2.99
N LEU A 37 5.98 -4.91 -3.02
CA LEU A 37 6.26 -3.47 -3.17
C LEU A 37 7.12 -2.95 -2.01
N ALA A 38 6.78 -3.32 -0.77
CA ALA A 38 7.56 -2.94 0.40
C ALA A 38 8.99 -3.53 0.36
N ALA A 39 9.14 -4.80 -0.05
CA ALA A 39 10.45 -5.42 -0.21
C ALA A 39 11.30 -4.71 -1.28
N GLY A 40 10.70 -4.32 -2.41
CA GLY A 40 11.34 -3.53 -3.45
C GLY A 40 11.84 -2.16 -2.97
N LEU A 41 11.04 -1.46 -2.16
CA LEU A 41 11.44 -0.20 -1.53
C LEU A 41 12.60 -0.37 -0.54
N LEU A 42 12.52 -1.38 0.33
CA LEU A 42 13.61 -1.71 1.27
C LEU A 42 14.90 -2.06 0.52
N TRP A 43 14.79 -2.82 -0.57
CA TRP A 43 15.93 -3.15 -1.42
C TRP A 43 16.55 -1.90 -2.06
N GLY A 44 15.70 -1.01 -2.58
CA GLY A 44 16.14 0.28 -3.12
C GLY A 44 16.85 1.14 -2.07
N LEU A 45 16.39 1.12 -0.80
CA LEU A 45 17.06 1.83 0.30
C LEU A 45 18.41 1.21 0.66
N VAL A 46 18.48 -0.12 0.82
CA VAL A 46 19.71 -0.85 1.15
C VAL A 46 20.79 -0.67 0.10
N THR A 47 20.41 -0.62 -1.18
CA THR A 47 21.34 -0.45 -2.30
C THR A 47 21.62 1.01 -2.66
N GLY A 48 20.87 1.97 -2.10
CA GLY A 48 20.93 3.38 -2.50
C GLY A 48 20.43 3.64 -3.93
N SER A 49 19.70 2.71 -4.54
CA SER A 49 19.26 2.84 -5.93
C SER A 49 18.03 3.73 -6.06
N ALA A 50 18.23 5.00 -6.40
CA ALA A 50 17.14 5.95 -6.67
C ALA A 50 16.15 5.44 -7.75
N PRO A 51 16.58 4.86 -8.89
CA PRO A 51 15.63 4.32 -9.89
C PRO A 51 14.69 3.25 -9.33
N VAL A 52 15.20 2.34 -8.49
CA VAL A 52 14.37 1.31 -7.84
C VAL A 52 13.36 1.95 -6.89
N GLN A 53 13.80 2.89 -6.06
CA GLN A 53 12.93 3.61 -5.13
C GLN A 53 11.83 4.37 -5.88
N LEU A 54 12.18 5.13 -6.92
CA LEU A 54 11.24 5.90 -7.73
C LEU A 54 10.21 5.01 -8.44
N PHE A 55 10.64 3.87 -8.99
CA PHE A 55 9.73 2.93 -9.66
C PHE A 55 8.68 2.40 -8.68
N PHE A 56 9.12 1.85 -7.54
CA PHE A 56 8.19 1.28 -6.56
C PHE A 56 7.31 2.34 -5.90
N LEU A 57 7.84 3.52 -5.57
CA LEU A 57 7.03 4.63 -5.05
C LEU A 57 5.99 5.10 -6.07
N GLY A 58 6.36 5.14 -7.36
CA GLY A 58 5.44 5.44 -8.46
C GLY A 58 4.30 4.42 -8.54
N CYS A 59 4.62 3.12 -8.46
CA CYS A 59 3.60 2.06 -8.41
C CYS A 59 2.65 2.23 -7.22
N VAL A 60 3.19 2.53 -6.02
CA VAL A 60 2.37 2.75 -4.82
C VAL A 60 1.49 3.99 -4.96
N ALA A 61 2.00 5.07 -5.54
CA ALA A 61 1.23 6.29 -5.78
C ALA A 61 0.04 6.04 -6.73
N VAL A 62 0.28 5.38 -7.87
CA VAL A 62 -0.76 5.04 -8.86
C VAL A 62 -1.80 4.10 -8.27
N ALA A 63 -1.36 3.01 -7.62
CA ALA A 63 -2.26 2.06 -6.97
C ALA A 63 -3.09 2.74 -5.87
N GLY A 64 -2.49 3.66 -5.11
CA GLY A 64 -3.18 4.44 -4.09
C GLY A 64 -4.25 5.36 -4.67
N VAL A 65 -3.97 6.04 -5.79
CA VAL A 65 -4.99 6.87 -6.48
C VAL A 65 -6.16 6.00 -6.93
N TYR A 66 -5.87 4.89 -7.61
CA TYR A 66 -6.92 3.97 -8.05
C TYR A 66 -7.74 3.42 -6.87
N GLY A 67 -7.07 2.99 -5.79
CA GLY A 67 -7.72 2.50 -4.58
C GLY A 67 -8.56 3.56 -3.86
N ALA A 68 -8.11 4.81 -3.85
CA ALA A 68 -8.85 5.92 -3.27
C ALA A 68 -10.15 6.23 -4.03
N LEU A 69 -10.11 6.12 -5.36
CA LEU A 69 -11.25 6.35 -6.23
C LEU A 69 -12.27 5.19 -6.20
N THR A 70 -11.80 3.95 -6.04
CA THR A 70 -12.64 2.75 -6.22
C THR A 70 -13.04 2.05 -4.92
N SER A 71 -12.23 2.13 -3.86
CA SER A 71 -12.44 1.34 -2.64
C SER A 71 -12.69 2.22 -1.43
N ASN A 72 -11.74 3.07 -1.05
CA ASN A 72 -11.85 3.87 0.17
C ASN A 72 -11.03 5.15 0.04
N ARG A 73 -11.68 6.31 0.15
CA ARG A 73 -11.03 7.64 0.08
C ARG A 73 -9.89 7.81 1.07
N ARG A 74 -9.89 7.09 2.20
CA ARG A 74 -8.81 7.11 3.18
C ARG A 74 -7.47 6.64 2.59
N ILE A 75 -7.49 5.77 1.57
CA ILE A 75 -6.31 5.27 0.86
C ILE A 75 -5.47 6.43 0.31
N LEU A 76 -6.11 7.52 -0.12
CA LEU A 76 -5.40 8.72 -0.58
C LEU A 76 -4.41 9.23 0.49
N PHE A 77 -4.85 9.30 1.74
CA PHE A 77 -4.07 9.86 2.84
C PHE A 77 -3.07 8.89 3.45
N ILE A 78 -3.38 7.58 3.44
CA ILE A 78 -2.51 6.56 4.06
C ILE A 78 -1.54 5.89 3.08
N GLN A 79 -1.74 6.06 1.76
CA GLN A 79 -0.93 5.42 0.72
C GLN A 79 -0.43 6.42 -0.31
N THR A 80 -1.32 7.14 -1.02
CA THR A 80 -0.89 8.05 -2.11
C THR A 80 -0.05 9.20 -1.59
N VAL A 81 -0.53 9.94 -0.58
CA VAL A 81 0.20 11.10 -0.04
C VAL A 81 1.59 10.70 0.47
N PRO A 82 1.75 9.65 1.30
CA PRO A 82 3.07 9.17 1.71
C PRO A 82 3.96 8.77 0.54
N ALA A 83 3.43 8.09 -0.48
CA ALA A 83 4.21 7.69 -1.66
C ALA A 83 4.70 8.89 -2.47
N VAL A 84 3.85 9.91 -2.66
CA VAL A 84 4.22 11.16 -3.35
C VAL A 84 5.26 11.94 -2.55
N LEU A 85 5.11 12.03 -1.22
CA LEU A 85 6.13 12.64 -0.36
C LEU A 85 7.46 11.89 -0.46
N GLY A 86 7.43 10.56 -0.50
CA GLY A 86 8.61 9.74 -0.76
C GLY A 86 9.24 10.02 -2.13
N LEU A 87 8.43 10.12 -3.19
CA LEU A 87 8.93 10.46 -4.54
C LEU A 87 9.65 11.80 -4.52
N LEU A 88 9.04 12.82 -3.94
CA LEU A 88 9.63 14.15 -3.83
C LEU A 88 10.93 14.11 -3.02
N ALA A 89 10.96 13.38 -1.90
CA ALA A 89 12.16 13.25 -1.08
C ALA A 89 13.32 12.60 -1.86
N VAL A 90 13.06 11.52 -2.61
CA VAL A 90 14.09 10.87 -3.43
C VAL A 90 14.57 11.82 -4.52
N LEU A 91 13.66 12.46 -5.26
CA LEU A 91 14.02 13.39 -6.34
C LEU A 91 14.84 14.60 -5.87
N LEU A 92 14.56 15.11 -4.66
CA LEU A 92 15.30 16.24 -4.08
C LEU A 92 16.65 15.84 -3.46
N ALA A 93 16.84 14.56 -3.14
CA ALA A 93 18.07 14.02 -2.57
C ALA A 93 18.99 13.36 -3.62
N SER A 94 18.50 13.20 -4.86
CA SER A 94 19.23 12.60 -5.99
C SER A 94 20.13 13.60 -6.71
#